data_AF-A0A433JGE9-F1
#
_entry.id   AF-A0A433JGE9-F1
#
_cell.length_a   1.000
_cell.length_b   1.000
_cell.length_c   1.000
_cell.angle_alpha   90.00
_cell.angle_beta   90.00
_cell.angle_gamma   90.00
#
_symmetry.space_group_name_H-M   'P 1'
#
loop_
_entity.id
_entity.type
_entity.pdbx_description
1 polymer ?
#
loop_
_entity_poly.entity_id
_entity_poly.type
_entity_poly.pdbx_seq_one_letter_code
_entity_poly.pdbx_strand_id
1 'polypeptide(L)' 'MPKGDKSKYTDKQKRQAEHIEDSYRKKGVSKDEAEERAWRTVNKESGGGKKG' A
#
# COMPACT_ATOMS: atom_id res chain seq x y z
N MET A 1 3.47 -5.54 7.96
CA MET A 1 3.47 -4.31 7.12
C MET A 1 4.86 -3.98 6.58
N PRO A 2 5.00 -3.35 5.39
CA PRO A 2 6.29 -2.91 4.87
C PRO A 2 6.97 -1.95 5.86
N LYS A 3 8.26 -2.16 6.14
CA LYS A 3 9.09 -1.46 7.15
C LYS A 3 9.44 0.01 6.78
N GLY A 4 8.54 0.72 6.12
CA GLY A 4 8.72 2.11 5.73
C GLY A 4 7.80 3.03 6.53
N ASP A 5 8.34 4.11 7.07
CA ASP A 5 7.57 5.15 7.73
C ASP A 5 6.55 5.75 6.74
N LYS A 6 5.25 5.59 7.02
CA LYS A 6 4.19 5.95 6.07
C LYS A 6 4.14 7.45 5.78
N SER A 7 4.76 8.25 6.65
CA SER A 7 4.96 9.69 6.46
C SER A 7 5.80 10.04 5.22
N LYS A 8 6.68 9.13 4.76
CA LYS A 8 7.55 9.33 3.61
C LYS A 8 6.89 9.05 2.26
N TYR A 9 5.68 8.50 2.25
CA TYR A 9 4.96 8.26 1.00
C TYR A 9 4.38 9.57 0.46
N THR A 10 4.54 9.76 -0.84
CA THR A 10 3.91 10.87 -1.57
C THR A 10 2.38 10.73 -1.55
N ASP A 11 1.66 11.84 -1.74
CA ASP A 11 0.19 11.80 -1.80
C ASP A 11 -0.34 11.00 -3.00
N LYS A 12 0.49 10.80 -4.03
CA LYS A 12 0.18 9.89 -5.13
C LYS A 12 0.17 8.43 -4.67
N GLN A 13 1.18 8.02 -3.89
CA GLN A 13 1.28 6.67 -3.35
C GLN A 13 0.17 6.37 -2.34
N LYS A 14 -0.20 7.34 -1.49
CA LYS A 14 -1.33 7.20 -0.56
C LYS A 14 -2.65 6.95 -1.29
N ARG A 15 -2.98 7.77 -2.29
CA ARG A 15 -4.18 7.60 -3.13
C ARG A 15 -4.22 6.26 -3.86
N GLN A 16 -3.07 5.80 -4.35
CA GLN A 16 -2.96 4.50 -5.01
C GLN A 16 -3.19 3.35 -4.02
N ALA A 17 -2.63 3.43 -2.81
CA ALA A 17 -2.88 2.45 -1.76
C ALA A 17 -4.37 2.39 -1.38
N GLU A 18 -5.02 3.55 -1.17
CA GLU A 18 -6.45 3.63 -0.84
C GLU A 18 -7.32 2.98 -1.93
N HIS A 19 -7.03 3.23 -3.22
CA HIS A 19 -7.78 2.64 -4.32
C HIS A 19 -7.60 1.10 -4.39
N ILE A 20 -6.40 0.61 -4.12
CA ILE A 20 -6.11 -0.83 -4.10
C ILE A 20 -6.78 -1.49 -2.88
N GLU A 21 -6.73 -0.85 -1.72
CA GLU A 21 -7.41 -1.29 -0.50
C GLU A 21 -8.92 -1.44 -0.75
N ASP A 22 -9.55 -0.41 -1.32
CA ASP A 22 -10.98 -0.43 -1.65
C ASP A 22 -11.33 -1.60 -2.60
N SER A 23 -10.47 -1.89 -3.57
CA SER A 23 -10.66 -3.06 -4.46
C SER A 23 -10.63 -4.39 -3.70
N TYR A 24 -9.74 -4.54 -2.72
CA TYR A 24 -9.68 -5.75 -1.88
C TYR A 24 -10.84 -5.84 -0.90
N ARG A 25 -11.25 -4.73 -0.30
CA ARG A 25 -12.43 -4.67 0.58
C ARG A 25 -13.71 -5.04 -0.17
N LYS A 26 -13.87 -4.57 -1.41
CA LYS A 26 -14.97 -4.98 -2.30
C LYS A 26 -14.96 -6.48 -2.63
N LYS A 27 -13.79 -7.12 -2.59
CA LYS A 27 -13.63 -8.58 -2.75
C LYS A 27 -13.83 -9.35 -1.44
N GLY A 28 -14.23 -8.69 -0.35
CA GLY A 28 -14.47 -9.31 0.95
C GLY A 28 -13.22 -9.51 1.81
N VAL A 29 -12.08 -8.92 1.45
CA VAL A 29 -10.87 -8.95 2.29
C VAL A 29 -11.06 -8.01 3.48
N SER A 30 -10.57 -8.43 4.66
CA SER A 30 -10.57 -7.57 5.85
C SER A 30 -9.79 -6.29 5.62
N LYS A 31 -10.14 -5.22 6.34
CA LYS A 31 -9.51 -3.91 6.18
C LYS A 31 -7.98 -3.99 6.36
N ASP A 32 -7.53 -4.64 7.42
CA ASP A 32 -6.10 -4.71 7.75
C ASP A 32 -5.31 -5.45 6.67
N GLU A 33 -5.86 -6.56 6.15
CA GLU A 33 -5.21 -7.33 5.09
C GLU A 33 -5.27 -6.61 3.73
N ALA A 34 -6.38 -5.92 3.44
CA ALA A 34 -6.51 -5.09 2.25
C ALA A 34 -5.48 -3.95 2.26
N GLU A 35 -5.30 -3.28 3.41
CA GLU A 35 -4.32 -2.22 3.61
C GLU A 35 -2.89 -2.77 3.42
N GLU A 36 -2.55 -3.92 4.04
CA GLU A 36 -1.24 -4.54 3.87
C GLU A 36 -0.93 -4.86 2.40
N ARG A 37 -1.89 -5.46 1.69
CA ARG A 37 -1.76 -5.84 0.28
C ARG A 37 -1.63 -4.60 -0.61
N ALA A 38 -2.38 -3.54 -0.31
CA ALA A 38 -2.30 -2.27 -1.00
C ALA A 38 -0.92 -1.64 -0.88
N TRP A 39 -0.41 -1.48 0.35
CA TRP A 39 0.92 -0.92 0.58
C TRP A 39 2.04 -1.79 0.02
N ARG A 40 1.90 -3.12 0.01
CA ARG A 40 2.87 -4.01 -0.64
C ARG A 40 2.91 -3.78 -2.15
N THR A 41 1.76 -3.53 -2.78
CA THR A 41 1.65 -3.25 -4.21
C THR A 41 2.31 -1.92 -4.57
N VAL A 42 1.95 -0.85 -3.84
CA VAL A 42 2.56 0.48 -4.02
C VAL A 42 4.06 0.45 -3.78
N ASN A 43 4.54 -0.30 -2.78
CA ASN A 43 5.97 -0.48 -2.56
C ASN A 43 6.65 -1.20 -3.71
N LYS A 44 6.05 -2.27 -4.25
CA LYS A 44 6.60 -3.00 -5.40
C LYS A 44 6.71 -2.09 -6.63
N GLU A 45 5.68 -1.30 -6.92
CA GLU A 45 5.65 -0.39 -8.07
C GLU A 45 6.61 0.80 -7.92
N SER A 46 6.80 1.30 -6.70
CA SER A 46 7.74 2.40 -6.43
C SER A 46 9.20 1.96 -6.29
N GLY A 47 9.51 0.69 -6.59
CA GLY A 47 10.87 0.15 -6.56
C GLY A 47 11.36 -0.26 -5.17
N GLY A 48 10.42 -0.50 -4.25
CA GLY A 48 10.63 -1.04 -2.92
C GLY A 48 11.73 -0.29 -2.19
N GLY A 49 11.44 0.95 -1.77
CA GLY A 49 12.31 1.84 -0.99
C GLY A 49 13.74 1.34 -0.94
N LYS A 50 14.50 1.62 -2.01
CA LYS A 50 15.86 1.12 -2.28
C LYS A 50 16.51 0.51 -1.06
N LYS A 51 16.86 -0.78 -1.15
CA LYS A 51 17.90 -1.40 -0.32
C LYS A 51 19.05 -0.39 -0.18
N GLY A 52 19.14 0.23 0.99
CA GLY A 52 20.41 0.73 1.52
C GLY A 52 21.20 -0.44 2.04
#